data_AF-A0A200QCH6-F1
#
_entry.id   AF-A0A200QCH6-F1
#
_cell.length_a   1.000
_cell.length_b   1.000
_cell.length_c   1.000
_cell.angle_alpha   90.00
_cell.angle_beta   90.00
_cell.angle_gamma   90.00
#
_symmetry.space_group_name_H-M   'P 1'
#
loop_
_entity.id
_entity.type
_entity.pdbx_description
1 polymer ?
#
loop_
_entity_poly.entity_id
_entity_poly.type
_entity_poly.pdbx_seq_one_letter_code
_entity_poly.pdbx_strand_id
1 'polypeptide(L)'
;MQTAMVRQLAREEGEYSGWDLGLRRDINDWEMEELSALLAFWVFPGSVEACLIKWESPNKKPKAKVLWTIMFFAVTWSIWKERNNGVFNGEEEKLEKIIANIKALEFSWVSPNRLFAGVRCQEFMFFWDSLLW
;
A
#
# COMPACT_ATOMS: atom_id res chain seq x y z
N MET A 1 -20.99 0.85 -19.18
CA MET A 1 -20.40 1.28 -17.90
C MET A 1 -20.64 0.14 -16.90
N GLN A 2 -19.65 -0.73 -16.69
CA GLN A 2 -19.81 -1.92 -15.86
C GLN A 2 -19.25 -1.63 -14.47
N THR A 3 -20.14 -1.57 -13.48
CA THR A 3 -19.81 -1.50 -12.06
C THR A 3 -19.18 -2.83 -11.66
N ALA A 4 -17.90 -2.83 -11.32
CA ALA A 4 -17.26 -3.97 -10.66
C ALA A 4 -17.48 -3.83 -9.15
N MET A 5 -18.23 -4.77 -8.57
CA MET A 5 -18.11 -5.10 -7.15
C MET A 5 -16.94 -6.08 -7.02
N VAL A 6 -16.18 -5.97 -5.94
CA VAL A 6 -15.24 -7.03 -5.52
C VAL A 6 -16.11 -8.26 -5.23
N ARG A 7 -16.26 -9.15 -6.21
CA ARG A 7 -16.94 -10.42 -6.01
C ARG A 7 -15.92 -11.38 -5.42
N GLN A 8 -16.20 -11.77 -4.17
CA GLN A 8 -15.57 -12.85 -3.44
C GLN A 8 -15.46 -14.09 -4.35
N LEU A 9 -14.24 -14.42 -4.77
CA LEU A 9 -13.91 -15.69 -5.40
C LEU A 9 -12.84 -16.34 -4.53
N ALA A 10 -13.29 -17.09 -3.53
CA ALA A 10 -12.42 -17.99 -2.79
C ALA A 10 -11.95 -19.08 -3.76
N ARG A 11 -10.64 -19.28 -3.87
CA ARG A 11 -10.07 -20.44 -4.55
C ARG A 11 -9.44 -21.33 -3.50
N GLU A 12 -9.95 -22.56 -3.41
CA GLU A 12 -9.38 -23.62 -2.58
C GLU A 12 -8.44 -24.45 -3.44
N GLU A 13 -7.13 -24.30 -3.24
CA GLU A 13 -6.12 -25.21 -3.79
C GLU A 13 -5.30 -25.80 -2.64
N GLY A 14 -5.70 -27.01 -2.22
CA GLY A 14 -5.01 -27.76 -1.18
C GLY A 14 -5.18 -27.16 0.22
N GLU A 15 -4.11 -27.14 1.01
CA GLU A 15 -4.10 -26.66 2.41
C GLU A 15 -4.13 -25.12 2.54
N TYR A 16 -4.18 -24.40 1.41
CA TYR A 16 -4.12 -22.94 1.36
C TYR A 16 -5.40 -22.36 0.75
N SER A 17 -6.08 -21.51 1.53
CA SER A 17 -7.14 -20.62 1.06
C SER A 17 -6.56 -19.22 0.79
N GLY A 18 -6.62 -18.76 -0.46
CA GLY A 18 -6.14 -17.43 -0.86
C GLY A 18 -7.21 -16.63 -1.61
N TRP A 19 -7.12 -15.30 -1.51
CA TRP A 19 -7.99 -14.34 -2.21
C TRP A 19 -7.27 -13.80 -3.44
N ASP A 20 -7.92 -13.83 -4.60
CA ASP A 20 -7.35 -13.33 -5.85
C ASP A 20 -7.99 -12.00 -6.25
N LEU A 21 -7.18 -10.96 -6.46
CA LEU A 21 -7.64 -9.62 -6.87
C LEU A 21 -7.21 -9.35 -8.32
N GLY A 22 -8.10 -9.66 -9.27
CA GLY A 22 -7.89 -9.33 -10.68
C GLY A 22 -8.07 -7.84 -10.96
N LEU A 23 -7.00 -7.15 -11.37
CA LEU A 23 -7.03 -5.73 -11.76
C LEU A 23 -7.32 -5.55 -13.26
N ARG A 24 -8.07 -4.49 -13.61
CA ARG A 24 -8.50 -4.18 -15.00
C ARG A 24 -8.15 -2.75 -15.43
N ARG A 25 -6.95 -2.26 -15.11
CA ARG A 25 -6.39 -1.02 -15.69
C ARG A 25 -4.89 -0.89 -15.43
N ASP A 26 -4.20 -0.23 -16.36
CA ASP A 26 -2.77 0.07 -16.29
C ASP A 26 -2.51 1.18 -15.26
N ILE A 27 -1.89 0.78 -14.16
CA ILE A 27 -1.21 1.60 -13.15
C ILE A 27 0.21 1.05 -13.16
N ASN A 28 1.23 1.92 -13.22
CA ASN A 28 2.64 1.50 -13.39
C ASN A 28 2.97 0.19 -12.65
N ASP A 29 3.27 -0.85 -13.43
CA ASP A 29 3.19 -2.26 -13.00
C ASP A 29 4.13 -2.59 -11.82
N TRP A 30 5.24 -1.85 -11.68
CA TRP A 30 6.30 -2.17 -10.72
C TRP A 30 5.98 -1.84 -9.26
N GLU A 31 5.14 -0.84 -8.97
CA GLU A 31 4.70 -0.53 -7.58
C GLU A 31 3.50 -1.40 -7.19
N MET A 32 2.71 -1.83 -8.17
CA MET A 32 1.50 -2.61 -7.96
C MET A 32 1.80 -4.09 -7.76
N GLU A 33 2.81 -4.70 -8.37
CA GLU A 33 3.12 -6.12 -8.11
C GLU A 33 3.51 -6.37 -6.64
N GLU A 34 4.33 -5.51 -6.04
CA GLU A 34 4.74 -5.66 -4.64
C GLU A 34 3.60 -5.34 -3.66
N LEU A 35 2.85 -4.27 -3.91
CA LEU A 35 1.69 -3.91 -3.09
C LEU A 35 0.53 -4.89 -3.27
N SER A 36 0.26 -5.34 -4.49
CA SER A 36 -0.79 -6.33 -4.78
C SER A 36 -0.44 -7.69 -4.22
N ALA A 37 0.83 -8.14 -4.25
CA ALA A 37 1.23 -9.36 -3.57
C ALA A 37 1.01 -9.26 -2.05
N LEU A 38 1.38 -8.14 -1.43
CA LEU A 38 1.16 -7.90 0.01
C LEU A 38 -0.34 -7.79 0.36
N LEU A 39 -1.15 -7.19 -0.53
CA LEU A 39 -2.59 -7.06 -0.36
C LEU A 39 -3.37 -8.34 -0.68
N ALA A 40 -2.89 -9.18 -1.61
CA ALA A 40 -3.53 -10.42 -2.05
C ALA A 40 -3.44 -11.52 -0.97
N PHE A 41 -2.29 -11.64 -0.29
CA PHE A 41 -2.13 -12.66 0.73
C PHE A 41 -2.71 -12.27 2.09
N TRP A 42 -3.11 -11.01 2.30
CA TRP A 42 -3.60 -10.45 3.57
C TRP A 42 -2.72 -10.74 4.81
N VAL A 43 -1.60 -11.44 4.65
CA VAL A 43 -0.69 -11.97 5.65
C VAL A 43 0.71 -11.74 5.10
N PHE A 44 1.57 -11.09 5.88
CA PHE A 44 2.97 -10.90 5.49
C PHE A 44 3.66 -12.26 5.33
N PRO A 45 4.41 -12.49 4.24
CA PRO A 45 5.19 -13.71 4.11
C PRO A 45 6.27 -13.76 5.21
N GLY A 46 6.11 -14.65 6.18
CA GLY A 46 7.02 -14.75 7.33
C GLY A 46 6.72 -13.72 8.43
N SER A 47 7.64 -12.77 8.68
CA SER A 47 7.49 -11.72 9.69
C SER A 47 7.61 -10.32 9.09
N VAL A 48 6.93 -9.33 9.70
CA VAL A 48 7.02 -7.92 9.31
C VAL A 48 8.46 -7.42 9.34
N GLU A 49 9.25 -7.89 10.31
CA GLU A 49 10.69 -7.59 10.42
C GLU A 49 11.47 -8.11 9.20
N ALA A 50 11.24 -9.35 8.77
CA ALA A 50 11.91 -9.92 7.60
C ALA A 50 11.53 -9.18 6.31
N CYS A 51 10.28 -8.72 6.19
CA CYS A 51 9.85 -7.88 5.08
C CYS A 51 10.53 -6.51 5.12
N LEU A 52 10.62 -5.88 6.29
CA LEU A 52 11.29 -4.57 6.44
C LEU A 52 12.78 -4.64 6.08
N ILE A 53 13.48 -5.69 6.51
CA ILE A 53 14.91 -5.88 6.21
C ILE A 53 15.14 -5.98 4.69
N LYS A 54 14.20 -6.59 3.95
CA LYS A 54 14.28 -6.72 2.49
C LYS A 54 13.76 -5.48 1.74
N TRP A 55 13.07 -4.56 2.42
CA TRP A 55 12.45 -3.36 1.84
C TRP A 55 13.50 -2.25 1.62
N GLU A 56 14.47 -2.52 0.75
CA GLU A 56 15.51 -1.55 0.43
C GLU A 56 15.03 -0.50 -0.57
N SER A 57 15.33 0.78 -0.28
CA SER A 57 15.02 1.84 -1.23
C SER A 57 15.90 1.73 -2.48
N PRO A 58 15.29 1.70 -3.69
CA PRO A 58 16.03 1.69 -4.94
C PRO A 58 16.73 3.05 -5.17
N ASN A 59 16.14 4.14 -4.68
CA ASN A 59 16.72 5.48 -4.78
C ASN A 59 17.57 5.81 -3.55
N LYS A 60 18.83 6.17 -3.77
CA LYS A 60 19.77 6.47 -2.68
C LYS A 60 19.66 7.92 -2.15
N LYS A 61 18.86 8.79 -2.78
CA LYS A 61 18.61 10.16 -2.30
C LYS A 61 17.98 10.14 -0.90
N PRO A 62 18.42 11.00 0.05
CA PRO A 62 17.91 10.98 1.43
C PRO A 62 16.39 11.13 1.54
N LYS A 63 15.79 12.01 0.73
CA LYS A 63 14.33 12.24 0.72
C LYS A 63 13.57 10.99 0.29
N ALA A 64 14.00 10.35 -0.79
CA ALA A 64 13.41 9.12 -1.30
C ALA A 64 13.58 7.95 -0.32
N LYS A 65 14.76 7.80 0.31
CA LYS A 65 14.97 6.79 1.37
C LYS A 65 13.99 6.94 2.53
N VAL A 66 13.80 8.16 3.02
CA VAL A 66 12.86 8.43 4.12
C VAL A 66 11.43 8.09 3.69
N LEU A 67 11.02 8.53 2.50
CA LEU A 67 9.69 8.21 1.99
C LEU A 67 9.48 6.70 1.83
N TRP A 68 10.48 5.99 1.28
CA TRP A 68 10.44 4.55 1.09
C TRP A 68 10.29 3.77 2.39
N THR A 69 11.00 4.19 3.45
CA THR A 69 10.84 3.60 4.78
C THR A 69 9.46 3.89 5.37
N ILE A 70 8.96 5.11 5.23
CA ILE A 70 7.62 5.48 5.70
C ILE A 70 6.53 4.72 4.96
N MET A 71 6.69 4.50 3.65
CA MET A 71 5.77 3.74 2.82
C MET A 71 5.58 2.32 3.36
N PHE A 72 6.65 1.62 3.72
CA PHE A 72 6.54 0.28 4.31
C PHE A 72 5.60 0.26 5.52
N PHE A 73 5.79 1.20 6.45
CA PHE A 73 5.00 1.27 7.67
C PHE A 73 3.57 1.72 7.40
N ALA A 74 3.36 2.68 6.49
CA ALA A 74 2.04 3.19 6.14
C ALA A 74 1.18 2.11 5.44
N VAL A 75 1.78 1.34 4.54
CA VAL A 75 1.16 0.18 3.88
C VAL A 75 0.82 -0.88 4.92
N THR A 76 1.79 -1.29 5.74
CA THR A 76 1.60 -2.29 6.80
C THR A 76 0.47 -1.92 7.75
N TRP A 77 0.45 -0.67 8.22
CA TRP A 77 -0.59 -0.17 9.10
C TRP A 77 -1.97 -0.13 8.42
N SER A 78 -2.02 0.30 7.16
CA SER A 78 -3.27 0.37 6.41
C SER A 78 -3.86 -1.01 6.18
N ILE A 79 -3.05 -2.00 5.80
CA ILE A 79 -3.49 -3.40 5.67
C ILE A 79 -4.06 -3.92 6.99
N TRP A 80 -3.35 -3.72 8.10
CA TRP A 80 -3.83 -4.15 9.42
C TRP A 80 -5.18 -3.49 9.78
N LYS A 81 -5.33 -2.20 9.47
CA LYS A 81 -6.56 -1.46 9.73
C LYS A 81 -7.73 -1.96 8.89
N GLU A 82 -7.55 -2.15 7.59
CA GLU A 82 -8.60 -2.65 6.70
C GLU A 82 -9.03 -4.08 7.09
N ARG A 83 -8.07 -4.93 7.49
CA ARG A 83 -8.39 -6.27 8.03
C ARG A 83 -9.27 -6.20 9.28
N ASN A 84 -8.91 -5.33 10.22
CA ASN A 84 -9.68 -5.18 11.45
C ASN A 84 -11.06 -4.59 11.17
N ASN A 85 -11.20 -3.64 10.24
CA ASN A 85 -12.49 -3.14 9.83
C ASN A 85 -13.36 -4.24 9.21
N GLY A 86 -12.81 -5.07 8.33
CA GLY A 86 -13.53 -6.21 7.77
C GLY A 86 -13.97 -7.21 8.84
N VAL A 87 -13.08 -7.57 9.78
CA VAL A 87 -13.37 -8.57 10.83
C VAL A 87 -14.35 -8.06 11.88
N PHE A 88 -14.17 -6.84 12.37
CA PHE A 88 -14.93 -6.33 13.53
C PHE A 88 -16.15 -5.49 13.13
N ASN A 89 -16.13 -4.84 11.97
CA ASN A 89 -17.19 -3.94 11.52
C ASN A 89 -17.92 -4.46 10.27
N GLY A 90 -17.39 -5.47 9.58
CA GLY A 90 -17.97 -5.97 8.33
C GLY A 90 -17.89 -4.95 7.17
N GLU A 91 -16.99 -3.97 7.29
CA GLU A 91 -16.81 -2.91 6.29
C GLU A 91 -15.64 -3.26 5.36
N GLU A 92 -15.86 -3.11 4.06
CA GLU A 92 -14.83 -3.25 3.03
C GLU A 92 -14.69 -1.92 2.27
N GLU A 93 -13.46 -1.45 2.11
CA GLU A 93 -13.16 -0.19 1.43
C GLU A 93 -12.65 -0.41 0.00
N LYS A 94 -12.90 0.57 -0.87
CA LYS A 94 -12.37 0.54 -2.24
C LYS A 94 -10.86 0.74 -2.23
N LEU A 95 -10.16 -0.02 -3.07
CA LEU A 95 -8.69 0.05 -3.21
C LEU A 95 -8.20 1.49 -3.46
N GLU A 96 -8.91 2.28 -4.27
CA GLU A 96 -8.54 3.67 -4.54
C GLU A 96 -8.53 4.53 -3.28
N LYS A 97 -9.49 4.29 -2.38
CA LYS A 97 -9.57 5.01 -1.11
C LYS A 97 -8.52 4.52 -0.12
N ILE A 98 -8.20 3.22 -0.12
CA ILE A 98 -7.07 2.68 0.66
C ILE A 98 -5.75 3.32 0.21
N ILE A 99 -5.49 3.40 -1.10
CA ILE A 99 -4.28 4.04 -1.64
C ILE A 99 -4.24 5.54 -1.26
N ALA A 100 -5.36 6.25 -1.38
CA ALA A 100 -5.44 7.65 -0.97
C ALA A 100 -5.16 7.82 0.52
N ASN A 101 -5.67 6.91 1.37
CA ASN A 101 -5.43 6.91 2.80
C ASN A 101 -3.96 6.64 3.13
N ILE A 102 -3.30 5.71 2.41
CA ILE A 102 -1.87 5.44 2.54
C ILE A 102 -1.07 6.71 2.23
N LYS A 103 -1.29 7.33 1.08
CA LYS A 103 -0.59 8.57 0.69
C LYS A 103 -0.81 9.71 1.69
N ALA A 104 -2.04 9.87 2.20
CA ALA A 104 -2.35 10.87 3.21
C ALA A 104 -1.63 10.59 4.54
N LEU A 105 -1.57 9.32 4.94
CA LEU A 105 -0.88 8.87 6.15
C LEU A 105 0.63 9.10 6.03
N GLU A 106 1.23 8.69 4.92
CA GLU A 106 2.64 8.93 4.63
C GLU A 106 2.96 10.42 4.69
N PHE A 107 2.18 11.26 4.00
CA PHE A 107 2.35 12.71 4.04
C PHE A 107 2.32 13.24 5.47
N SER A 108 1.35 12.80 6.27
CA SER A 108 1.25 13.22 7.67
C SER A 108 2.51 12.85 8.46
N TRP A 109 3.10 11.68 8.21
CA TRP A 109 4.29 11.19 8.90
C TRP A 109 5.59 11.82 8.40
N VAL A 110 5.70 12.16 7.10
CA VAL A 110 6.90 12.82 6.57
C VAL A 110 6.86 14.34 6.72
N SER A 111 5.68 14.96 6.90
CA SER A 111 5.54 16.42 6.94
C SER A 111 6.39 17.14 8.00
N PRO A 112 6.68 16.57 9.19
CA PRO A 112 7.58 17.19 10.16
C PRO A 112 9.06 17.11 9.76
N ASN A 113 9.42 16.26 8.78
CA ASN A 113 10.80 16.08 8.35
C ASN A 113 11.22 17.23 7.41
N ARG A 114 12.34 17.88 7.73
CA ARG A 114 12.90 19.00 6.95
C ARG A 114 13.12 18.71 5.46
N LEU A 115 13.31 17.45 5.07
CA LEU A 115 13.45 17.05 3.65
C LEU A 115 12.16 17.24 2.84
N PHE A 116 11.03 17.37 3.53
CA PHE A 116 9.70 17.60 2.97
C PHE A 116 9.17 19.00 3.26
N ALA A 117 10.01 19.90 3.81
CA ALA A 117 9.63 21.29 4.01
C ALA A 117 9.21 21.92 2.68
N GLY A 118 8.04 22.57 2.67
CA GLY A 118 7.47 23.22 1.48
C GLY A 118 6.73 22.28 0.53
N VAL A 119 6.76 20.95 0.73
CA VAL A 119 5.94 20.01 -0.06
C VAL A 119 4.48 20.16 0.35
N ARG A 120 3.61 20.45 -0.62
CA ARG A 120 2.17 20.57 -0.36
C ARG A 120 1.51 19.19 -0.38
N CYS A 121 0.48 19.00 0.44
CA CYS A 121 -0.29 17.75 0.46
C CYS A 121 -0.82 17.38 -0.93
N GLN A 122 -1.37 18.36 -1.67
CA GLN A 122 -1.84 18.14 -3.03
C GLN A 122 -0.72 17.65 -3.97
N GLU A 123 0.48 18.21 -3.87
CA GLU A 123 1.62 17.76 -4.68
C GLU A 123 2.01 16.33 -4.31
N PHE A 124 2.03 16.01 -3.01
CA PHE A 124 2.32 14.67 -2.54
C PHE A 124 1.32 13.64 -3.05
N MET A 125 0.02 13.96 -3.02
CA MET A 125 -1.04 13.04 -3.44
C MET A 125 -1.01 12.76 -4.96
N PHE A 126 -0.77 13.78 -5.78
CA PHE A 126 -0.84 13.69 -7.23
C PHE A 126 0.50 13.40 -7.93
N PHE A 127 1.64 13.72 -7.30
CA PHE A 127 2.98 13.53 -7.85
C PHE A 127 3.87 12.65 -6.96
N TRP A 128 3.25 11.69 -6.29
CA TRP A 128 3.90 10.77 -5.35
C TRP A 128 5.17 10.12 -5.92
N ASP A 129 5.10 9.62 -7.16
CA ASP A 129 6.20 8.95 -7.86
C ASP A 129 7.42 9.88 -8.05
N SER A 130 7.18 11.18 -8.28
CA SER A 130 8.25 12.18 -8.43
C SER A 130 9.02 12.45 -7.12
N LEU A 131 8.47 12.04 -5.97
CA LEU A 131 9.14 12.15 -4.67
C LEU A 131 10.00 10.92 -4.37
N LEU A 132 9.74 9.81 -5.06
CA LEU A 132 10.49 8.56 -4.97
C LEU A 132 11.70 8.53 -5.90
N TRP A 133 11.70 9.35 -6.97
CA TRP A 133 12.72 9.34 -8.04
C TRP A 133 13.41 10.70 -8.22
#